data_AF-A0A6M6I706-F1
#
_entry.id   AF-A0A6M6I706-F1
#
_cell.length_a   1.000
_cell.length_b   1.000
_cell.length_c   1.000
_cell.angle_alpha   90.00
_cell.angle_beta   90.00
_cell.angle_gamma   90.00
#
_symmetry.space_group_name_H-M   'P 1'
#
loop_
_entity.id
_entity.type
_entity.pdbx_description
1 polymer ?
#
loop_
_entity_poly.entity_id
_entity_poly.type
_entity_poly.pdbx_seq_one_letter_code
_entity_poly.pdbx_strand_id
1 'polypeptide(L)'
;MSDSQKLIIRLPEVLPEHGPILFPAKHLLIIDEKRALTLKSVEGDICGLTTANNKITAITNAVHEVCAYGFSQNHPATLVGSNVVMHNLVYYSAPTCLYTLQRLLIKKGVSPSYVKTIRVEHCSFQEITLTFCLQFESAKQARTLLKRLKRYAGIVLKSPRSQSEKASKKIGFAGSGDSESWYINKTDHRSTLFYIKDRNQAGKYSSFESPEVAKKIYTLGQSLLRIEITLNSNYLVANGLDDPQAWRGTKGKEICEREFNWLRKLLKVDVDYRVNKPQKRHMEGLGEREQSVLDWYLMGKPVNRHPKFQSGEWKKSPIKRRIQDRLRIDIDIPWKEHCRMAIPGLSGLLSLDRLVVPPAELLDHCHVLSTVKRKNRELKELAKAEIAAAEAKLAMQARAKGKRGIARRAAASADSSVLEVILAALREKGVELCFSMGAGNGDGTTADISDLMG
;
A
#
# COMPACT_ATOMS: atom_id res chain seq x y z
N MET A 1 6.54 -0.75 -7.95
CA MET A 1 5.17 -0.46 -8.40
C MET A 1 4.24 -0.73 -7.22
N SER A 2 3.49 0.28 -6.81
CA SER A 2 2.97 0.51 -5.44
C SER A 2 1.51 0.12 -5.19
N ASP A 3 0.88 -0.61 -6.11
CA ASP A 3 -0.51 -1.08 -5.98
C ASP A 3 -0.64 -2.35 -5.11
N SER A 4 0.42 -2.72 -4.41
CA SER A 4 0.45 -3.90 -3.56
C SER A 4 -0.20 -3.60 -2.22
N GLN A 5 -1.22 -4.35 -1.86
CA GLN A 5 -1.56 -4.50 -0.45
C GLN A 5 -0.73 -5.66 0.08
N LYS A 6 -0.12 -5.46 1.25
CA LYS A 6 0.58 -6.51 1.97
C LYS A 6 -0.30 -7.00 3.10
N LEU A 7 -0.43 -8.31 3.20
CA LEU A 7 -1.30 -8.97 4.16
C LEU A 7 -0.62 -10.24 4.66
N ILE A 8 -0.84 -10.57 5.92
CA ILE A 8 -0.42 -11.84 6.50
C ILE A 8 -1.68 -12.64 6.82
N ILE A 9 -1.68 -13.92 6.46
CA ILE A 9 -2.66 -14.90 6.93
C ILE A 9 -1.97 -15.80 7.92
N ARG A 10 -2.35 -15.70 9.20
CA ARG A 10 -1.86 -16.62 10.24
C ARG A 10 -2.55 -17.96 10.08
N LEU A 11 -1.80 -19.02 10.25
CA LEU A 11 -2.33 -20.36 10.17
C LEU A 11 -3.00 -20.72 11.51
N PRO A 12 -4.22 -21.28 11.50
CA PRO A 12 -4.84 -21.82 12.71
C PRO A 12 -3.99 -22.93 13.32
N GLU A 13 -4.21 -23.21 14.60
CA GLU A 13 -3.55 -24.34 15.25
C GLU A 13 -3.91 -25.67 14.55
N VAL A 14 -2.91 -26.53 14.37
CA VAL A 14 -3.11 -27.84 13.76
C VAL A 14 -3.60 -28.82 14.83
N LEU A 15 -4.89 -29.14 14.81
CA LEU A 15 -5.48 -30.12 15.71
C LEU A 15 -5.13 -31.57 15.30
N PRO A 16 -5.08 -32.52 16.25
CA PRO A 16 -4.74 -33.93 15.97
C PRO A 16 -5.61 -34.58 14.88
N GLU A 17 -6.88 -34.21 14.80
CA GLU A 17 -7.85 -34.65 13.80
C GLU A 17 -7.53 -34.22 12.36
N HIS A 18 -6.60 -33.29 12.16
CA HIS A 18 -6.16 -32.86 10.84
C HIS A 18 -5.05 -33.74 10.26
N GLY A 19 -4.43 -34.58 11.09
CA GLY A 19 -3.26 -35.39 10.73
C GLY A 19 -2.00 -34.53 10.51
N PRO A 20 -0.88 -35.15 10.13
CA PRO A 20 0.35 -34.42 9.81
C PRO A 20 0.12 -33.53 8.57
N ILE A 21 0.44 -32.24 8.70
CA ILE A 21 0.30 -31.27 7.62
C ILE A 21 1.68 -30.84 7.15
N LEU A 22 1.97 -31.11 5.87
CA LEU A 22 3.14 -30.55 5.20
C LEU A 22 2.74 -29.24 4.53
N PHE A 23 3.12 -28.12 5.15
CA PHE A 23 2.93 -26.82 4.54
C PHE A 23 3.93 -26.63 3.41
N PRO A 24 3.48 -26.20 2.21
CA PRO A 24 4.39 -25.88 1.14
C PRO A 24 5.28 -24.70 1.53
N ALA A 25 6.55 -24.98 1.74
CA ALA A 25 7.62 -24.00 1.87
C ALA A 25 8.79 -24.50 1.03
N LYS A 26 9.24 -23.67 0.09
CA LYS A 26 10.55 -23.86 -0.51
C LYS A 26 11.55 -23.20 0.44
N HIS A 27 12.65 -23.86 0.78
CA HIS A 27 13.71 -23.26 1.59
C HIS A 27 15.01 -23.22 0.78
N LEU A 28 15.68 -22.07 0.80
CA LEU A 28 17.05 -21.89 0.31
C LEU A 28 17.98 -22.03 1.51
N LEU A 29 18.90 -22.99 1.42
CA LEU A 29 20.06 -23.10 2.31
C LEU A 29 21.18 -22.26 1.72
N ILE A 30 21.51 -21.13 2.35
CA ILE A 30 22.67 -20.31 1.97
C ILE A 30 23.77 -20.60 2.97
N ILE A 31 24.92 -21.06 2.49
CA ILE A 31 26.15 -21.19 3.28
C ILE A 31 27.05 -20.02 2.86
N ASP A 32 27.32 -19.10 3.77
CA ASP A 32 28.22 -17.98 3.48
C ASP A 32 29.71 -18.36 3.70
N GLU A 33 30.62 -17.46 3.33
CA GLU A 33 32.07 -17.65 3.46
C GLU A 33 32.53 -17.86 4.91
N LYS A 34 31.71 -17.50 5.90
CA LYS A 34 31.95 -17.70 7.33
C LYS A 34 31.39 -19.04 7.84
N ARG A 35 30.89 -19.91 6.94
CA ARG A 35 30.18 -21.15 7.27
C ARG A 35 28.90 -20.90 8.08
N ALA A 36 28.31 -19.71 7.97
CA ALA A 36 27.02 -19.45 8.57
C ALA A 36 25.93 -19.96 7.64
N LEU A 37 24.99 -20.74 8.17
CA LEU A 37 23.92 -21.32 7.38
C LEU A 37 22.60 -20.59 7.61
N THR A 38 22.10 -19.96 6.56
CA THR A 38 20.83 -19.22 6.57
C THR A 38 19.75 -19.99 5.82
N LEU A 39 18.67 -20.33 6.52
CA LEU A 39 17.45 -20.86 5.92
C LEU A 39 16.57 -19.68 5.46
N LYS A 40 16.31 -19.56 4.16
CA LYS A 40 15.37 -18.54 3.62
C LYS A 40 14.17 -19.21 2.98
N SER A 41 12.96 -18.82 3.38
CA SER A 41 11.75 -19.16 2.63
C SER A 41 11.85 -18.61 1.20
N VAL A 42 11.76 -19.47 0.19
CA VAL A 42 11.73 -19.07 -1.22
C VAL A 42 10.32 -18.66 -1.59
N GLU A 43 10.27 -17.57 -2.34
CA GLU A 43 9.04 -16.98 -2.87
C GLU A 43 8.36 -17.98 -3.82
N GLY A 44 7.03 -18.10 -3.68
CA GLY A 44 6.18 -18.81 -4.62
C GLY A 44 5.31 -17.83 -5.40
N ASP A 45 5.08 -18.14 -6.68
CA ASP A 45 4.13 -17.41 -7.52
C ASP A 45 2.79 -18.14 -7.57
N ILE A 46 1.69 -17.38 -7.45
CA ILE A 46 0.33 -17.92 -7.59
C ILE A 46 -0.52 -17.01 -8.46
N CYS A 47 -1.14 -17.60 -9.48
CA CYS A 47 -2.15 -16.94 -10.29
C CYS A 47 -3.49 -16.93 -9.54
N GLY A 48 -4.13 -15.75 -9.44
CA GLY A 48 -5.49 -15.63 -8.91
C GLY A 48 -6.53 -16.11 -9.92
N LEU A 49 -7.35 -15.19 -10.42
CA LEU A 49 -8.21 -15.44 -11.58
C LEU A 49 -7.53 -15.10 -12.91
N THR A 50 -6.48 -14.28 -12.86
CA THR A 50 -5.70 -13.87 -14.03
C THR A 50 -4.27 -14.41 -13.96
N THR A 51 -3.49 -14.17 -15.00
CA THR A 51 -2.06 -14.50 -15.10
C THR A 51 -1.15 -13.54 -14.34
N ALA A 52 -1.69 -12.61 -13.56
CA ALA A 52 -0.87 -11.69 -12.78
C ALA A 52 -0.10 -12.45 -11.69
N ASN A 53 1.24 -12.33 -11.71
CA ASN A 53 2.10 -12.96 -10.72
C ASN A 53 1.90 -12.30 -9.35
N ASN A 54 1.54 -13.13 -8.37
CA ASN A 54 1.43 -12.72 -6.99
C ASN A 54 2.51 -13.40 -6.16
N LYS A 55 3.19 -12.60 -5.35
CA LYS A 55 4.23 -13.07 -4.45
C LYS A 55 3.60 -13.54 -3.14
N ILE A 56 3.87 -14.79 -2.80
CA ILE A 56 3.52 -15.38 -1.52
C ILE A 56 4.77 -15.96 -0.86
N THR A 57 4.90 -15.69 0.43
CA THR A 57 6.06 -16.07 1.23
C THR A 57 5.57 -16.82 2.46
N ALA A 58 6.06 -18.05 2.67
CA ALA A 58 5.83 -18.76 3.91
C ALA A 58 6.60 -18.09 5.04
N ILE A 59 5.98 -17.90 6.19
CA ILE A 59 6.57 -17.33 7.40
C ILE A 59 6.63 -18.46 8.43
N THR A 60 7.81 -18.66 9.02
CA THR A 60 8.06 -19.71 9.98
C THR A 60 8.21 -19.17 11.41
N ASN A 61 7.88 -19.99 12.40
CA ASN A 61 8.14 -19.71 13.81
C ASN A 61 9.62 -19.99 14.17
N ALA A 62 9.98 -19.82 15.44
CA ALA A 62 11.35 -20.06 15.94
C ALA A 62 11.82 -21.50 15.79
N VAL A 63 10.90 -22.47 15.69
CA VAL A 63 11.18 -23.90 15.46
C VAL A 63 11.07 -24.29 13.97
N HIS A 64 11.03 -23.29 13.07
CA HIS A 64 11.00 -23.45 11.61
C HIS A 64 9.75 -24.11 11.02
N GLU A 65 8.66 -24.17 11.79
CA GLU A 65 7.36 -24.59 11.27
C GLU A 65 6.65 -23.40 10.62
N VAL A 66 5.98 -23.62 9.49
CA VAL A 66 5.20 -22.58 8.83
C VAL A 66 4.02 -22.20 9.71
N CYS A 67 3.99 -20.94 10.16
CA CYS A 67 2.95 -20.40 11.04
C CYS A 67 2.09 -19.34 10.36
N ALA A 68 2.52 -18.80 9.21
CA ALA A 68 1.75 -17.84 8.45
C ALA A 68 2.17 -17.79 6.97
N TYR A 69 1.37 -17.12 6.15
CA TYR A 69 1.71 -16.76 4.78
C TYR A 69 1.60 -15.26 4.57
N GLY A 70 2.70 -14.64 4.11
CA GLY A 70 2.76 -13.26 3.69
C GLY A 70 2.39 -13.10 2.22
N PHE A 71 1.55 -12.11 1.93
CA PHE A 71 1.03 -11.77 0.61
C PHE A 71 1.52 -10.39 0.21
N SER A 72 2.01 -10.25 -1.02
CA SER A 72 2.27 -8.97 -1.66
C SER A 72 1.64 -8.97 -3.04
N GLN A 73 0.37 -8.54 -3.11
CA GLN A 73 -0.49 -8.75 -4.30
C GLN A 73 -1.03 -7.45 -4.88
N ASN A 74 -1.05 -7.39 -6.22
CA ASN A 74 -1.81 -6.41 -6.98
C ASN A 74 -3.22 -6.95 -7.20
N HIS A 75 -4.11 -6.70 -6.24
CA HIS A 75 -5.47 -7.25 -6.22
C HIS A 75 -6.29 -6.90 -7.48
N PRO A 76 -6.27 -5.65 -7.99
CA PRO A 76 -6.90 -5.33 -9.27
C PRO A 76 -6.41 -6.20 -10.42
N ALA A 77 -5.10 -6.31 -10.62
CA ALA A 77 -4.56 -7.16 -11.68
C ALA A 77 -4.94 -8.64 -11.50
N THR A 78 -4.96 -9.12 -10.25
CA THR A 78 -5.26 -10.52 -9.87
C THR A 78 -6.70 -10.93 -10.13
N LEU A 79 -7.65 -10.01 -9.96
CA LEU A 79 -9.08 -10.29 -10.12
C LEU A 79 -9.62 -9.91 -11.49
N VAL A 80 -9.24 -8.74 -12.01
CA VAL A 80 -9.84 -8.14 -13.22
C VAL A 80 -8.84 -7.94 -14.36
N GLY A 81 -7.56 -8.25 -14.14
CA GLY A 81 -6.54 -8.17 -15.20
C GLY A 81 -6.07 -6.74 -15.48
N SER A 82 -6.46 -5.77 -14.66
CA SER A 82 -6.06 -4.37 -14.81
C SER A 82 -6.04 -3.66 -13.46
N ASN A 83 -5.07 -2.76 -13.29
CA ASN A 83 -4.97 -1.87 -12.14
C ASN A 83 -5.03 -0.40 -12.57
N VAL A 84 -5.61 -0.09 -13.72
CA VAL A 84 -5.72 1.29 -14.24
C VAL A 84 -6.84 2.05 -13.55
N VAL A 85 -8.05 1.48 -13.62
CA VAL A 85 -9.27 2.05 -13.04
C VAL A 85 -9.66 1.19 -11.83
N MET A 86 -9.63 1.80 -10.65
CA MET A 86 -9.92 1.08 -9.41
C MET A 86 -10.53 1.98 -8.36
N HIS A 87 -11.34 1.39 -7.50
CA HIS A 87 -11.83 1.97 -6.26
C HIS A 87 -11.14 1.34 -5.06
N ASN A 88 -11.14 2.06 -3.94
CA ASN A 88 -10.64 1.56 -2.66
C ASN A 88 -11.63 0.54 -2.08
N LEU A 89 -11.30 -0.74 -2.22
CA LEU A 89 -12.10 -1.88 -1.78
C LEU A 89 -11.29 -2.77 -0.83
N VAL A 90 -10.65 -2.13 0.15
CA VAL A 90 -9.64 -2.76 1.03
C VAL A 90 -10.14 -4.06 1.67
N TYR A 91 -11.37 -4.07 2.21
CA TYR A 91 -11.97 -5.28 2.80
C TYR A 91 -11.93 -6.49 1.85
N TYR A 92 -12.13 -6.28 0.54
CA TYR A 92 -12.22 -7.37 -0.43
C TYR A 92 -10.87 -8.01 -0.78
N SER A 93 -9.76 -7.40 -0.38
CA SER A 93 -8.44 -7.99 -0.55
C SER A 93 -8.20 -9.19 0.36
N ALA A 94 -8.68 -9.13 1.60
CA ALA A 94 -8.56 -10.25 2.55
C ALA A 94 -9.22 -11.56 2.05
N PRO A 95 -10.49 -11.58 1.58
CA PRO A 95 -11.08 -12.78 1.00
C PRO A 95 -10.38 -13.20 -0.30
N THR A 96 -9.87 -12.26 -1.12
CA THR A 96 -9.09 -12.61 -2.31
C THR A 96 -7.82 -13.39 -1.97
N CYS A 97 -7.02 -12.91 -1.00
CA CYS A 97 -5.83 -13.62 -0.53
C CYS A 97 -6.20 -14.97 0.11
N LEU A 98 -7.26 -15.00 0.93
CA LEU A 98 -7.74 -16.22 1.58
C LEU A 98 -8.06 -17.32 0.57
N TYR A 99 -8.92 -17.05 -0.41
CA TYR A 99 -9.32 -18.08 -1.38
C TYR A 99 -8.14 -18.49 -2.27
N THR A 100 -7.25 -17.55 -2.61
CA THR A 100 -6.00 -17.87 -3.31
C THR A 100 -5.11 -18.81 -2.49
N LEU A 101 -4.98 -18.57 -1.18
CA LEU A 101 -4.22 -19.44 -0.28
C LEU A 101 -4.83 -20.83 -0.18
N GLN A 102 -6.15 -20.92 0.03
CA GLN A 102 -6.84 -22.20 0.17
C GLN A 102 -6.62 -23.09 -1.07
N ARG A 103 -6.74 -22.51 -2.26
CA ARG A 103 -6.45 -23.21 -3.54
C ARG A 103 -5.01 -23.70 -3.62
N LEU A 104 -4.04 -22.87 -3.22
CA LEU A 104 -2.64 -23.29 -3.18
C LEU A 104 -2.43 -24.50 -2.27
N LEU A 105 -2.91 -24.40 -1.03
CA LEU A 105 -2.71 -25.43 -0.01
C LEU A 105 -3.30 -26.76 -0.47
N ILE A 106 -4.51 -26.74 -1.05
CA ILE A 106 -5.14 -27.93 -1.64
C ILE A 106 -4.30 -28.50 -2.79
N LYS A 107 -3.84 -27.66 -3.73
CA LYS A 107 -2.97 -28.11 -4.84
C LYS A 107 -1.65 -28.70 -4.36
N LYS A 108 -1.17 -28.28 -3.19
CA LYS A 108 0.05 -28.77 -2.54
C LYS A 108 -0.19 -29.96 -1.61
N GLY A 109 -1.43 -30.47 -1.53
CA GLY A 109 -1.76 -31.68 -0.79
C GLY A 109 -2.07 -31.49 0.69
N VAL A 110 -2.26 -30.24 1.14
CA VAL A 110 -2.69 -29.95 2.51
C VAL A 110 -4.11 -30.49 2.75
N SER A 111 -4.34 -31.01 3.95
CA SER A 111 -5.63 -31.60 4.33
C SER A 111 -6.81 -30.64 4.13
N PRO A 112 -7.87 -31.03 3.39
CA PRO A 112 -9.03 -30.17 3.17
C PRO A 112 -9.75 -29.74 4.44
N SER A 113 -9.80 -30.61 5.47
CA SER A 113 -10.43 -30.29 6.75
C SER A 113 -9.73 -29.12 7.42
N TYR A 114 -8.40 -29.10 7.38
CA TYR A 114 -7.60 -27.99 7.88
C TYR A 114 -7.77 -26.73 7.04
N VAL A 115 -7.71 -26.82 5.70
CA VAL A 115 -7.83 -25.64 4.82
C VAL A 115 -9.15 -24.87 5.07
N LYS A 116 -10.23 -25.58 5.43
CA LYS A 116 -11.53 -24.98 5.79
C LYS A 116 -11.53 -24.17 7.08
N THR A 117 -10.56 -24.41 7.99
CA THR A 117 -10.41 -23.65 9.23
C THR A 117 -9.84 -22.25 8.99
N ILE A 118 -9.07 -22.07 7.91
CA ILE A 118 -8.49 -20.79 7.53
C ILE A 118 -9.60 -19.84 7.08
N ARG A 119 -9.75 -18.73 7.79
CA ARG A 119 -10.82 -17.74 7.65
C ARG A 119 -10.27 -16.31 7.62
N VAL A 120 -11.13 -15.36 7.24
CA VAL A 120 -10.77 -13.92 7.15
C VAL A 120 -10.28 -13.34 8.48
N GLU A 121 -10.73 -13.89 9.62
CA GLU A 121 -10.27 -13.49 10.96
C GLU A 121 -8.78 -13.75 11.21
N HIS A 122 -8.15 -14.62 10.41
CA HIS A 122 -6.71 -14.87 10.51
C HIS A 122 -5.88 -13.91 9.65
N CYS A 123 -6.53 -13.03 8.88
CA CYS A 123 -5.89 -12.06 8.03
C CYS A 123 -5.58 -10.77 8.81
N SER A 124 -4.39 -10.19 8.58
CA SER A 124 -4.01 -8.89 9.11
C SER A 124 -3.22 -8.11 8.07
N PHE A 125 -3.63 -6.88 7.80
CA PHE A 125 -2.97 -5.99 6.85
C PHE A 125 -1.64 -5.47 7.41
N GLN A 126 -0.60 -5.57 6.60
CA GLN A 126 0.74 -5.06 6.91
C GLN A 126 1.04 -3.76 6.16
N GLU A 127 0.40 -3.55 5.02
CA GLU A 127 0.54 -2.33 4.23
C GLU A 127 -0.68 -2.18 3.34
N ILE A 128 -1.28 -0.99 3.32
CA ILE A 128 -2.42 -0.66 2.46
C ILE A 128 -2.05 0.56 1.62
N THR A 129 -2.15 0.44 0.31
CA THR A 129 -2.16 1.59 -0.60
C THR A 129 -3.59 1.95 -0.97
N LEU A 130 -4.03 3.12 -0.51
CA LEU A 130 -5.29 3.74 -0.94
C LEU A 130 -5.05 4.48 -2.24
N THR A 131 -5.80 4.13 -3.28
CA THR A 131 -5.67 4.68 -4.62
C THR A 131 -6.90 5.50 -4.98
N PHE A 132 -6.70 6.79 -5.24
CA PHE A 132 -7.72 7.71 -5.73
C PHE A 132 -7.45 8.04 -7.19
N CYS A 133 -8.36 7.65 -8.06
CA CYS A 133 -8.31 7.96 -9.49
C CYS A 133 -9.23 9.14 -9.80
N LEU A 134 -8.67 10.34 -9.84
CA LEU A 134 -9.42 11.58 -10.11
C LEU A 134 -9.52 11.81 -11.61
N GLN A 135 -10.75 11.91 -12.13
CA GLN A 135 -11.04 12.06 -13.55
C GLN A 135 -11.03 13.54 -13.98
N PHE A 136 -10.37 13.75 -15.12
CA PHE A 136 -10.30 15.03 -15.82
C PHE A 136 -10.86 14.90 -17.23
N GLU A 137 -11.22 16.02 -17.83
CA GLU A 137 -11.82 16.08 -19.17
C GLU A 137 -10.86 15.59 -20.25
N SER A 138 -9.54 15.72 -20.01
CA SER A 138 -8.52 15.30 -20.97
C SER A 138 -7.21 14.92 -20.30
N ALA A 139 -6.41 14.13 -21.01
CA ALA A 139 -5.03 13.82 -20.62
C ALA A 139 -4.17 15.07 -20.42
N LYS A 140 -4.37 16.11 -21.25
CA LYS A 140 -3.68 17.39 -21.14
C LYS A 140 -3.99 18.10 -19.83
N GLN A 141 -5.26 18.09 -19.40
CA GLN A 141 -5.69 18.70 -18.15
C GLN A 141 -5.07 17.97 -16.94
N ALA A 142 -5.14 16.63 -16.92
CA ALA A 142 -4.53 15.82 -15.86
C ALA A 142 -3.01 16.05 -15.75
N ARG A 143 -2.28 16.02 -16.86
CA ARG A 143 -0.82 16.27 -16.89
C ARG A 143 -0.46 17.68 -16.42
N THR A 144 -1.25 18.68 -16.85
CA THR A 144 -1.05 20.07 -16.44
C THR A 144 -1.25 20.22 -14.93
N LEU A 145 -2.29 19.61 -14.37
CA LEU A 145 -2.52 19.63 -12.94
C LEU A 145 -1.38 18.93 -12.17
N LEU A 146 -0.95 17.74 -12.61
CA LEU A 146 0.16 17.02 -11.97
C LEU A 146 1.42 17.88 -11.84
N LYS A 147 1.80 18.59 -12.91
CA LYS A 147 2.94 19.52 -12.94
C LYS A 147 2.76 20.70 -12.00
N ARG A 148 1.58 21.33 -12.03
CA ARG A 148 1.26 22.49 -11.17
C ARG A 148 1.22 22.08 -9.70
N LEU A 149 0.61 20.94 -9.39
CA LEU A 149 0.49 20.41 -8.05
C LEU A 149 1.85 20.08 -7.44
N LYS A 150 2.78 19.51 -8.23
CA LYS A 150 4.17 19.31 -7.81
C LYS A 150 4.83 20.62 -7.38
N ARG A 151 4.71 21.67 -8.20
CA ARG A 151 5.25 23.00 -7.88
C ARG A 151 4.62 23.57 -6.62
N TYR A 152 3.29 23.53 -6.54
CA TYR A 152 2.53 24.01 -5.39
C TYR A 152 2.92 23.29 -4.09
N ALA A 153 2.95 21.95 -4.09
CA ALA A 153 3.40 21.14 -2.95
C ALA A 153 4.85 21.48 -2.55
N GLY A 154 5.73 21.68 -3.54
CA GLY A 154 7.11 22.12 -3.32
C GLY A 154 7.22 23.47 -2.59
N ILE A 155 6.26 24.38 -2.77
CA ILE A 155 6.22 25.67 -2.09
C ILE A 155 5.59 25.53 -0.68
N VAL A 156 4.42 24.88 -0.58
CA VAL A 156 3.67 24.74 0.67
C VAL A 156 4.44 23.93 1.72
N LEU A 157 4.99 22.79 1.32
CA LEU A 157 5.64 21.85 2.23
C LEU A 157 7.05 22.27 2.63
N LYS A 158 7.68 23.18 1.88
CA LYS A 158 9.00 23.77 2.23
C LYS A 158 8.91 25.05 3.05
N SER A 159 7.70 25.56 3.32
CA SER A 159 7.53 26.77 4.12
C SER A 159 8.12 26.59 5.55
N PRO A 160 8.75 27.62 6.14
CA PRO A 160 9.38 27.57 7.47
C PRO A 160 8.51 26.99 8.61
N ARG A 161 7.17 27.14 8.55
CA ARG A 161 6.26 26.52 9.53
C ARG A 161 6.10 25.00 9.36
N SER A 162 6.34 24.48 8.15
CA SER A 162 6.39 23.05 7.86
C SER A 162 7.76 22.44 8.21
N GLN A 163 8.72 23.24 8.69
CA GLN A 163 10.01 22.75 9.19
C GLN A 163 9.95 22.19 10.61
N SER A 164 8.83 22.35 11.35
CA SER A 164 8.71 21.77 12.69
C SER A 164 8.63 20.24 12.71
N GLU A 165 8.42 19.57 11.58
CA GLU A 165 8.40 18.10 11.54
C GLU A 165 8.92 17.59 10.20
N LYS A 166 10.20 17.26 10.08
CA LYS A 166 10.80 16.28 9.13
C LYS A 166 10.32 16.25 7.64
N ALA A 167 9.46 17.13 7.14
CA ALA A 167 8.68 16.97 5.89
C ALA A 167 9.33 17.66 4.70
N SER A 168 10.07 18.76 4.94
CA SER A 168 10.78 19.51 3.89
C SER A 168 11.88 18.71 3.19
N LYS A 169 12.44 17.66 3.83
CA LYS A 169 13.42 16.71 3.26
C LYS A 169 12.79 15.56 2.44
N LYS A 170 11.45 15.51 2.28
CA LYS A 170 10.74 14.29 1.86
C LYS A 170 9.96 14.35 0.54
N ILE A 171 9.99 15.47 -0.20
CA ILE A 171 9.56 15.44 -1.61
C ILE A 171 10.71 14.90 -2.43
N GLY A 172 10.58 13.65 -2.86
CA GLY A 172 11.55 13.03 -3.75
C GLY A 172 10.96 12.71 -5.11
N PHE A 173 11.86 12.33 -6.01
CA PHE A 173 11.55 12.06 -7.39
C PHE A 173 11.65 10.56 -7.67
N ALA A 174 10.69 10.04 -8.43
CA ALA A 174 10.76 8.72 -9.02
C ALA A 174 10.33 8.86 -10.50
N GLY A 175 11.28 8.72 -11.43
CA GLY A 175 10.98 8.71 -12.86
C GLY A 175 12.22 8.89 -13.74
N SER A 176 12.16 8.42 -14.98
CA SER A 176 13.10 8.75 -16.05
C SER A 176 12.29 8.90 -17.34
N GLY A 177 12.45 10.00 -18.08
CA GLY A 177 11.69 10.27 -19.32
C GLY A 177 10.30 10.90 -19.10
N ASP A 178 9.33 10.63 -19.99
CA ASP A 178 8.04 11.33 -20.07
C ASP A 178 7.01 10.96 -18.99
N SER A 179 7.26 9.93 -18.19
CA SER A 179 6.40 9.54 -17.08
C SER A 179 6.77 10.34 -15.83
N GLU A 180 6.21 11.54 -15.70
CA GLU A 180 6.39 12.36 -14.50
C GLU A 180 5.62 11.75 -13.33
N SER A 181 6.33 11.23 -12.33
CA SER A 181 5.76 10.87 -11.03
C SER A 181 6.50 11.63 -9.93
N TRP A 182 5.84 11.91 -8.82
CA TRP A 182 6.48 12.52 -7.65
C TRP A 182 5.82 12.06 -6.37
N TYR A 183 6.58 12.04 -5.28
CA TYR A 183 6.12 11.52 -4.00
C TYR A 183 6.37 12.47 -2.84
N ILE A 184 5.55 12.32 -1.80
CA ILE A 184 5.72 12.89 -0.46
C ILE A 184 6.03 11.70 0.45
N ASN A 185 7.27 11.58 0.91
CA ASN A 185 7.69 10.41 1.67
C ASN A 185 7.41 10.57 3.18
N LYS A 186 7.25 9.44 3.88
CA LYS A 186 7.36 9.24 5.34
C LYS A 186 6.81 10.38 6.22
N THR A 187 5.65 10.96 5.90
CA THR A 187 5.02 11.97 6.76
C THR A 187 3.98 11.26 7.60
N ASP A 188 4.13 11.27 8.93
CA ASP A 188 3.25 10.57 9.88
C ASP A 188 3.00 9.11 9.52
N HIS A 189 4.08 8.35 9.25
CA HIS A 189 4.03 6.94 8.84
C HIS A 189 3.27 6.66 7.52
N ARG A 190 3.01 7.70 6.74
CA ARG A 190 2.34 7.64 5.44
C ARG A 190 3.26 8.10 4.33
N SER A 191 3.05 7.60 3.12
CA SER A 191 3.68 8.12 1.91
C SER A 191 2.64 8.35 0.83
N THR A 192 2.81 9.41 0.05
CA THR A 192 1.91 9.75 -1.05
C THR A 192 2.65 9.73 -2.38
N LEU A 193 2.06 9.15 -3.42
CA LEU A 193 2.58 9.14 -4.79
C LEU A 193 1.54 9.73 -5.74
N PHE A 194 1.99 10.60 -6.64
CA PHE A 194 1.17 11.23 -7.67
C PHE A 194 1.71 10.89 -9.05
N TYR A 195 0.84 10.41 -9.94
CA TYR A 195 1.22 10.09 -11.32
C TYR A 195 0.00 9.92 -12.23
N ILE A 196 0.25 9.75 -13.52
CA ILE A 196 -0.75 9.36 -14.52
C ILE A 196 -0.33 8.00 -15.07
N LYS A 197 -1.29 7.08 -15.19
CA LYS A 197 -1.03 5.73 -15.68
C LYS A 197 -1.28 5.68 -17.18
N ASP A 198 -0.29 6.15 -17.95
CA ASP A 198 -0.43 6.40 -19.40
C ASP A 198 0.15 5.33 -20.31
N ARG A 199 0.80 4.29 -19.76
CA ARG A 199 1.50 3.25 -20.53
C ARG A 199 1.03 1.85 -20.15
N ASN A 200 0.80 1.04 -21.18
CA ASN A 200 0.69 -0.40 -21.04
C ASN A 200 2.08 -0.99 -20.81
N GLN A 201 2.30 -1.61 -19.65
CA GLN A 201 3.49 -2.42 -19.41
C GLN A 201 3.13 -3.88 -19.70
N ALA A 202 3.24 -4.25 -20.97
CA ALA A 202 2.95 -5.59 -21.46
C ALA A 202 3.70 -6.65 -20.62
N GLY A 203 2.98 -7.72 -20.23
CA GLY A 203 3.55 -8.86 -19.52
C GLY A 203 3.80 -8.68 -18.02
N LYS A 204 3.60 -7.49 -17.43
CA LYS A 204 3.88 -7.27 -16.00
C LYS A 204 2.63 -7.32 -15.10
N TYR A 205 1.54 -6.63 -15.46
CA TYR A 205 0.37 -6.49 -14.57
C TYR A 205 -0.98 -6.35 -15.28
N SER A 206 -1.06 -6.71 -16.57
CA SER A 206 -2.30 -6.57 -17.33
C SER A 206 -2.60 -7.76 -18.24
N SER A 207 -3.84 -8.23 -18.15
CA SER A 207 -4.40 -9.30 -18.97
C SER A 207 -5.76 -8.81 -19.48
N PHE A 208 -5.87 -8.64 -20.80
CA PHE A 208 -7.09 -8.23 -21.47
C PHE A 208 -7.44 -9.27 -22.52
N GLU A 209 -8.73 -9.53 -22.69
CA GLU A 209 -9.24 -10.47 -23.69
C GLU A 209 -9.03 -9.94 -25.12
N SER A 210 -9.01 -8.61 -25.30
CA SER A 210 -8.78 -7.96 -26.58
C SER A 210 -7.86 -6.72 -26.47
N PRO A 211 -7.01 -6.45 -27.48
CA PRO A 211 -6.20 -5.23 -27.54
C PRO A 211 -7.02 -3.93 -27.55
N GLU A 212 -8.24 -3.96 -28.11
CA GLU A 212 -9.15 -2.81 -28.18
C GLU A 212 -9.62 -2.39 -26.79
N VAL A 213 -9.97 -3.37 -25.93
CA VAL A 213 -10.32 -3.12 -24.52
C VAL A 213 -9.15 -2.50 -23.78
N ALA A 214 -7.94 -3.05 -23.95
CA ALA A 214 -6.72 -2.50 -23.37
C ALA A 214 -6.54 -1.03 -23.79
N LYS A 215 -6.67 -0.73 -25.08
CA LYS A 215 -6.56 0.63 -25.62
C LYS A 215 -7.57 1.58 -24.97
N LYS A 216 -8.84 1.18 -24.85
CA LYS A 216 -9.89 2.00 -24.18
C LYS A 216 -9.56 2.27 -22.71
N ILE A 217 -9.15 1.25 -21.95
CA ILE A 217 -8.76 1.39 -20.54
C ILE A 217 -7.58 2.33 -20.36
N TYR A 218 -6.51 2.17 -21.17
CA TYR A 218 -5.35 3.05 -21.08
C TYR A 218 -5.64 4.48 -21.56
N THR A 219 -6.51 4.64 -22.56
CA THR A 219 -6.96 5.97 -23.03
C THR A 219 -7.71 6.69 -21.90
N LEU A 220 -8.61 6.00 -21.20
CA LEU A 220 -9.24 6.54 -20.00
C LEU A 220 -8.19 6.87 -18.93
N GLY A 221 -7.25 5.95 -18.65
CA GLY A 221 -6.17 6.12 -17.68
C GLY A 221 -5.30 7.36 -17.89
N GLN A 222 -5.11 7.81 -19.13
CA GLN A 222 -4.37 9.04 -19.44
C GLN A 222 -5.03 10.32 -18.90
N SER A 223 -6.34 10.30 -18.70
CA SER A 223 -7.14 11.39 -18.13
C SER A 223 -7.31 11.29 -16.61
N LEU A 224 -6.76 10.25 -15.98
CA LEU A 224 -6.86 10.02 -14.54
C LEU A 224 -5.58 10.47 -13.82
N LEU A 225 -5.72 11.45 -12.92
CA LEU A 225 -4.68 11.72 -11.94
C LEU A 225 -4.80 10.69 -10.82
N ARG A 226 -3.76 9.88 -10.65
CA ARG A 226 -3.69 8.88 -9.61
C ARG A 226 -2.94 9.41 -8.40
N ILE A 227 -3.58 9.26 -7.26
CA ILE A 227 -3.03 9.62 -5.95
C ILE A 227 -3.05 8.36 -5.11
N GLU A 228 -1.88 7.91 -4.70
CA GLU A 228 -1.71 6.74 -3.84
C GLU A 228 -1.25 7.18 -2.46
N ILE A 229 -1.97 6.78 -1.42
CA ILE A 229 -1.59 6.99 -0.02
C ILE A 229 -1.30 5.62 0.58
N THR A 230 -0.03 5.35 0.86
CA THR A 230 0.42 4.10 1.50
C THR A 230 0.45 4.27 3.01
N LEU A 231 -0.25 3.38 3.70
CA LEU A 231 -0.31 3.22 5.15
C LEU A 231 0.53 1.98 5.52
N ASN A 232 1.55 2.16 6.37
CA ASN A 232 2.40 1.04 6.80
C ASN A 232 1.84 0.32 8.04
N SER A 233 2.43 -0.83 8.39
CA SER A 233 1.97 -1.67 9.51
C SER A 233 1.85 -0.90 10.83
N ASN A 234 2.84 -0.07 11.17
CA ASN A 234 2.81 0.73 12.40
C ASN A 234 1.61 1.67 12.44
N TYR A 235 1.29 2.34 11.33
CA TYR A 235 0.11 3.20 11.24
C TYR A 235 -1.18 2.38 11.38
N LEU A 236 -1.25 1.22 10.71
CA LEU A 236 -2.44 0.37 10.73
C LEU A 236 -2.73 -0.14 12.15
N VAL A 237 -1.74 -0.72 12.82
CA VAL A 237 -1.87 -1.24 14.18
C VAL A 237 -2.24 -0.12 15.17
N ALA A 238 -1.54 1.02 15.11
CA ALA A 238 -1.79 2.14 16.03
C ALA A 238 -3.20 2.74 15.91
N ASN A 239 -3.89 2.49 14.79
CA ASN A 239 -5.24 2.99 14.52
C ASN A 239 -6.30 1.88 14.48
N GLY A 240 -5.96 0.62 14.81
CA GLY A 240 -6.87 -0.52 14.73
C GLY A 240 -7.38 -0.82 13.31
N LEU A 241 -6.53 -0.58 12.30
CA LEU A 241 -6.85 -0.72 10.88
C LEU A 241 -6.14 -1.91 10.21
N ASP A 242 -5.40 -2.71 10.97
CA ASP A 242 -4.80 -3.94 10.46
C ASP A 242 -5.84 -5.08 10.33
N ASP A 243 -6.94 -5.04 11.09
CA ASP A 243 -8.07 -5.96 10.93
C ASP A 243 -8.90 -5.65 9.67
N PRO A 244 -9.11 -6.62 8.76
CA PRO A 244 -10.01 -6.47 7.63
C PRO A 244 -11.41 -5.96 7.97
N GLN A 245 -12.00 -6.33 9.11
CA GLN A 245 -13.36 -5.91 9.46
C GLN A 245 -13.48 -4.39 9.66
N ALA A 246 -12.41 -3.70 10.06
CA ALA A 246 -12.39 -2.23 10.17
C ALA A 246 -12.71 -1.53 8.83
N TRP A 247 -12.39 -2.19 7.71
CA TRP A 247 -12.55 -1.67 6.36
C TRP A 247 -13.89 -2.00 5.70
N ARG A 248 -14.79 -2.68 6.42
CA ARG A 248 -16.04 -3.18 5.83
C ARG A 248 -17.10 -2.09 5.76
N GLY A 249 -17.76 -1.99 4.60
CA GLY A 249 -18.93 -1.12 4.42
C GLY A 249 -18.61 0.36 4.54
N THR A 250 -19.50 1.13 5.19
CA THR A 250 -19.39 2.58 5.33
C THR A 250 -18.15 3.01 6.12
N LYS A 251 -17.79 2.28 7.17
CA LYS A 251 -16.59 2.56 7.99
C LYS A 251 -15.32 2.62 7.13
N GLY A 252 -15.16 1.65 6.23
CA GLY A 252 -14.02 1.63 5.30
C GLY A 252 -13.98 2.84 4.35
N LYS A 253 -15.15 3.33 3.92
CA LYS A 253 -15.24 4.54 3.09
C LYS A 253 -14.83 5.78 3.87
N GLU A 254 -15.34 5.95 5.08
CA GLU A 254 -15.00 7.05 5.98
C GLU A 254 -13.50 7.10 6.26
N ILE A 255 -12.83 5.95 6.45
CA ILE A 255 -11.37 5.88 6.60
C ILE A 255 -10.67 6.35 5.32
N CYS A 256 -11.12 5.93 4.14
CA CYS A 256 -10.55 6.41 2.87
C CYS A 256 -10.69 7.93 2.71
N GLU A 257 -11.86 8.47 3.05
CA GLU A 257 -12.14 9.91 3.02
C GLU A 257 -11.27 10.67 4.03
N ARG A 258 -11.11 10.13 5.24
CA ARG A 258 -10.23 10.68 6.28
C ARG A 258 -8.79 10.81 5.80
N GLU A 259 -8.24 9.77 5.18
CA GLU A 259 -6.85 9.81 4.67
C GLU A 259 -6.69 10.77 3.49
N PHE A 260 -7.68 10.83 2.60
CA PHE A 260 -7.68 11.81 1.51
C PHE A 260 -7.74 13.26 2.05
N ASN A 261 -8.59 13.50 3.06
CA ASN A 261 -8.70 14.79 3.73
C ASN A 261 -7.44 15.16 4.52
N TRP A 262 -6.73 14.19 5.11
CA TRP A 262 -5.39 14.43 5.66
C TRP A 262 -4.44 14.98 4.59
N LEU A 263 -4.41 14.38 3.40
CA LEU A 263 -3.57 14.87 2.30
C LEU A 263 -3.97 16.29 1.87
N ARG A 264 -5.27 16.57 1.75
CA ARG A 264 -5.76 17.92 1.43
C ARG A 264 -5.32 18.95 2.46
N LYS A 265 -5.40 18.62 3.75
CA LYS A 265 -4.93 19.46 4.87
C LYS A 265 -3.42 19.67 4.82
N LEU A 266 -2.65 18.60 4.61
CA LEU A 266 -1.20 18.62 4.49
C LEU A 266 -0.75 19.58 3.38
N LEU A 267 -1.43 19.52 2.23
CA LEU A 267 -1.18 20.38 1.09
C LEU A 267 -1.84 21.76 1.20
N LYS A 268 -2.65 22.03 2.23
CA LYS A 268 -3.41 23.29 2.39
C LYS A 268 -4.26 23.65 1.17
N VAL A 269 -4.81 22.62 0.51
CA VAL A 269 -5.59 22.73 -0.74
C VAL A 269 -6.80 23.67 -0.62
N ASP A 270 -7.37 23.75 0.58
CA ASP A 270 -8.54 24.57 0.90
C ASP A 270 -8.19 26.02 1.30
N VAL A 271 -6.90 26.35 1.37
CA VAL A 271 -6.44 27.72 1.61
C VAL A 271 -6.34 28.43 0.25
N ASP A 272 -7.35 29.23 -0.06
CA ASP A 272 -7.39 30.04 -1.30
C ASP A 272 -6.38 31.19 -1.21
N TYR A 273 -5.11 30.88 -1.48
CA TYR A 273 -4.01 31.82 -1.37
C TYR A 273 -4.10 32.95 -2.39
N ARG A 274 -3.94 34.19 -1.91
CA ARG A 274 -3.88 35.37 -2.78
C ARG A 274 -2.55 35.45 -3.51
N VAL A 275 -2.60 35.36 -4.84
CA VAL A 275 -1.38 35.41 -5.68
C VAL A 275 -1.08 36.77 -6.28
N ASN A 276 -2.06 37.67 -6.25
CA ASN A 276 -1.93 39.04 -6.75
C ASN A 276 -1.62 40.00 -5.61
N LYS A 277 -0.81 41.03 -5.89
CA LYS A 277 -0.50 42.08 -4.90
C LYS A 277 -1.82 42.67 -4.35
N PRO A 278 -1.99 42.78 -3.01
CA PRO A 278 -3.18 43.40 -2.44
C PRO A 278 -3.26 44.88 -2.83
N GLN A 279 -4.47 45.36 -3.10
CA GLN A 279 -4.78 46.77 -3.32
C GLN A 279 -5.06 47.44 -1.97
N LYS A 280 -5.00 48.78 -1.91
CA LYS A 280 -5.25 49.56 -0.68
C LYS A 280 -6.53 49.13 0.05
N ARG A 281 -7.64 48.99 -0.69
CA ARG A 281 -8.93 48.52 -0.13
C ARG A 281 -8.89 47.15 0.56
N HIS A 282 -8.00 46.25 0.13
CA HIS A 282 -7.87 44.93 0.79
C HIS A 282 -7.09 45.03 2.10
N MET A 283 -6.23 46.05 2.23
CA MET A 283 -5.37 46.29 3.40
C MET A 283 -6.09 47.10 4.50
N GLU A 284 -7.25 47.68 4.19
CA GLU A 284 -8.12 48.32 5.18
C GLU A 284 -8.44 47.35 6.32
N GLY A 285 -8.18 47.78 7.55
CA GLY A 285 -8.33 46.98 8.78
C GLY A 285 -7.06 46.26 9.24
N LEU A 286 -5.95 46.30 8.49
CA LEU A 286 -4.65 45.92 9.02
C LEU A 286 -4.07 47.07 9.86
N GLY A 287 -3.54 46.77 11.05
CA GLY A 287 -2.86 47.75 11.88
C GLY A 287 -1.50 48.13 11.29
N GLU A 288 -0.89 49.19 11.83
CA GLU A 288 0.41 49.70 11.38
C GLU A 288 1.51 48.62 11.37
N ARG A 289 1.52 47.77 12.40
CA ARG A 289 2.48 46.64 12.52
C ARG A 289 2.31 45.64 11.38
N GLU A 290 1.07 45.26 11.07
CA GLU A 290 0.79 44.32 9.98
C GLU A 290 1.12 44.93 8.62
N GLN A 291 0.80 46.21 8.40
CA GLN A 291 1.11 46.91 7.15
C GLN A 291 2.63 47.02 6.93
N SER A 292 3.38 47.41 7.96
CA SER A 292 4.85 47.50 7.90
C SER A 292 5.50 46.17 7.51
N VAL A 293 5.07 45.06 8.13
CA VAL A 293 5.56 43.72 7.81
C VAL A 293 5.13 43.27 6.41
N LEU A 294 3.91 43.60 6.00
CA LEU A 294 3.39 43.29 4.67
C LEU A 294 4.17 44.02 3.58
N ASP A 295 4.46 45.30 3.75
CA ASP A 295 5.25 46.08 2.78
C ASP A 295 6.67 45.53 2.64
N TRP A 296 7.31 45.21 3.76
CA TRP A 296 8.62 44.54 3.77
C TRP A 296 8.59 43.21 3.00
N TYR A 297 7.54 42.42 3.24
CA TYR A 297 7.31 41.15 2.55
C TYR A 297 7.09 41.33 1.05
N LEU A 298 6.28 42.30 0.63
CA LEU A 298 5.95 42.56 -0.77
C LEU A 298 7.15 43.11 -1.57
N MET A 299 8.13 43.73 -0.89
CA MET A 299 9.43 44.06 -1.47
C MET A 299 10.32 42.82 -1.70
N GLY A 300 9.85 41.62 -1.36
CA GLY A 300 10.60 40.37 -1.50
C GLY A 300 11.64 40.14 -0.40
N LYS A 301 11.63 40.95 0.67
CA LYS A 301 12.59 40.82 1.77
C LYS A 301 12.16 39.70 2.73
N PRO A 302 13.09 38.87 3.24
CA PRO A 302 12.76 37.85 4.22
C PRO A 302 12.16 38.46 5.49
N VAL A 303 10.97 37.99 5.86
CA VAL A 303 10.23 38.54 7.01
C VAL A 303 10.99 38.36 8.32
N ASN A 304 11.72 37.25 8.50
CA ASN A 304 12.55 37.03 9.70
C ASN A 304 13.68 38.08 9.88
N ARG A 305 14.01 38.84 8.82
CA ARG A 305 15.00 39.92 8.86
C ARG A 305 14.34 41.30 9.07
N HIS A 306 13.04 41.35 9.36
CA HIS A 306 12.40 42.61 9.71
C HIS A 306 12.97 43.13 11.04
N PRO A 307 13.40 44.41 11.15
CA PRO A 307 14.10 44.93 12.33
C PRO A 307 13.33 44.73 13.65
N LYS A 308 12.00 44.88 13.61
CA LYS A 308 11.12 44.69 14.78
C LYS A 308 10.95 43.22 15.20
N PHE A 309 11.26 42.26 14.32
CA PHE A 309 11.34 40.85 14.69
C PHE A 309 12.73 40.47 15.20
N GLN A 310 13.79 41.03 14.63
CA GLN A 310 15.16 40.77 15.09
C GLN A 310 15.44 41.34 16.48
N SER A 311 14.87 42.50 16.80
CA SER A 311 14.93 43.11 18.14
C SER A 311 14.04 42.42 19.18
N GLY A 312 13.18 41.47 18.77
CA GLY A 312 12.23 40.80 19.65
C GLY A 312 11.03 41.67 20.07
N GLU A 313 10.95 42.92 19.63
CA GLU A 313 9.87 43.85 19.96
C GLU A 313 8.51 43.30 19.52
N TRP A 314 8.43 42.71 18.33
CA TRP A 314 7.21 42.11 17.80
C TRP A 314 7.31 40.59 17.71
N LYS A 315 6.19 39.92 18.00
CA LYS A 315 6.05 38.47 17.75
C LYS A 315 5.51 38.25 16.35
N LYS A 316 6.17 37.38 15.57
CA LYS A 316 5.79 37.07 14.19
C LYS A 316 4.43 36.37 14.07
N SER A 317 4.10 35.45 14.97
CA SER A 317 2.92 34.60 14.82
C SER A 317 1.57 35.34 14.83
N PRO A 318 1.32 36.32 15.72
CA PRO A 318 0.09 37.13 15.69
C PRO A 318 -0.05 37.96 14.41
N ILE A 319 1.02 38.63 13.97
CA ILE A 319 1.04 39.45 12.75
C ILE A 319 0.78 38.58 11.52
N LYS A 320 1.48 37.44 11.42
CA LYS A 320 1.25 36.45 10.37
C LYS A 320 -0.22 36.03 10.30
N ARG A 321 -0.81 35.68 11.44
CA ARG A 321 -2.20 35.20 11.49
C ARG A 321 -3.16 36.27 10.97
N ARG A 322 -3.03 37.52 11.41
CA ARG A 322 -3.85 38.64 10.93
C ARG A 322 -3.72 38.88 9.42
N ILE A 323 -2.50 38.86 8.89
CA ILE A 323 -2.25 39.00 7.44
C ILE A 323 -2.86 37.81 6.68
N GLN A 324 -2.69 36.58 7.17
CA GLN A 324 -3.21 35.38 6.54
C GLN A 324 -4.75 35.35 6.54
N ASP A 325 -5.40 35.72 7.64
CA ASP A 325 -6.86 35.71 7.77
C ASP A 325 -7.49 36.79 6.88
N ARG A 326 -6.89 37.99 6.84
CA ARG A 326 -7.43 39.13 6.07
C ARG A 326 -7.11 39.05 4.58
N LEU A 327 -5.87 38.71 4.24
CA LEU A 327 -5.38 38.79 2.86
C LEU A 327 -5.20 37.45 2.17
N ARG A 328 -5.31 36.33 2.90
CA ARG A 328 -4.95 34.98 2.42
C ARG A 328 -3.51 34.90 1.92
N ILE A 329 -2.59 35.58 2.61
CA ILE A 329 -1.14 35.56 2.32
C ILE A 329 -0.41 34.84 3.45
N ASP A 330 0.41 33.86 3.12
CA ASP A 330 1.36 33.25 4.07
C ASP A 330 2.74 33.90 3.93
N ILE A 331 3.05 34.82 4.84
CA ILE A 331 4.30 35.59 4.87
C ILE A 331 5.56 34.74 5.20
N ASP A 332 5.39 33.44 5.50
CA ASP A 332 6.52 32.51 5.60
C ASP A 332 7.01 32.03 4.23
N ILE A 333 6.19 32.15 3.19
CA ILE A 333 6.53 31.78 1.82
C ILE A 333 7.01 33.04 1.09
N PRO A 334 8.23 33.12 0.53
CA PRO A 334 8.71 34.32 -0.17
C PRO A 334 7.72 34.78 -1.25
N TRP A 335 7.50 36.10 -1.35
CA TRP A 335 6.49 36.67 -2.26
C TRP A 335 6.60 36.17 -3.70
N LYS A 336 7.83 36.08 -4.23
CA LYS A 336 8.12 35.53 -5.57
C LYS A 336 7.58 34.10 -5.77
N GLU A 337 7.65 33.26 -4.74
CA GLU A 337 7.10 31.91 -4.77
C GLU A 337 5.60 31.89 -4.47
N HIS A 338 5.12 32.76 -3.57
CA HIS A 338 3.70 32.90 -3.26
C HIS A 338 2.87 33.23 -4.50
N CYS A 339 3.34 34.15 -5.35
CA CYS A 339 2.70 34.49 -6.63
C CYS A 339 2.56 33.29 -7.58
N ARG A 340 3.40 32.25 -7.43
CA ARG A 340 3.41 31.05 -8.27
C ARG A 340 2.52 29.94 -7.75
N MET A 341 1.90 30.11 -6.59
CA MET A 341 1.01 29.11 -5.97
C MET A 341 -0.38 29.03 -6.63
N ALA A 342 -0.66 29.88 -7.62
CA ALA A 342 -1.98 29.96 -8.25
C ALA A 342 -2.35 28.64 -8.93
N ILE A 343 -3.32 27.93 -8.36
CA ILE A 343 -4.05 26.86 -9.05
C ILE A 343 -5.55 27.16 -8.85
N PRO A 344 -6.18 27.85 -9.81
CA PRO A 344 -7.60 28.17 -9.74
C PRO A 344 -8.44 26.91 -9.48
N GLY A 345 -9.31 26.97 -8.48
CA GLY A 345 -10.19 25.86 -8.12
C GLY A 345 -9.47 24.62 -7.58
N LEU A 346 -8.24 24.73 -7.04
CA LEU A 346 -7.49 23.58 -6.53
C LEU A 346 -8.31 22.69 -5.58
N SER A 347 -9.10 23.29 -4.70
CA SER A 347 -10.01 22.59 -3.79
C SER A 347 -10.99 21.67 -4.53
N GLY A 348 -11.59 22.14 -5.64
CA GLY A 348 -12.47 21.33 -6.49
C GLY A 348 -11.71 20.36 -7.41
N LEU A 349 -10.48 20.70 -7.82
CA LEU A 349 -9.64 19.83 -8.66
C LEU A 349 -9.10 18.62 -7.88
N LEU A 350 -8.90 18.75 -6.57
CA LEU A 350 -8.53 17.65 -5.68
C LEU A 350 -9.71 17.15 -4.83
N SER A 351 -10.93 17.13 -5.37
CA SER A 351 -12.13 16.60 -4.67
C SER A 351 -12.34 15.10 -4.90
N LEU A 352 -12.95 14.42 -3.93
CA LEU A 352 -13.46 13.06 -4.10
C LEU A 352 -14.66 12.99 -5.06
N ASP A 353 -15.34 14.10 -5.33
CA ASP A 353 -16.41 14.16 -6.34
C ASP A 353 -15.89 13.90 -7.76
N ARG A 354 -14.57 13.97 -7.96
CA ARG A 354 -13.90 13.64 -9.22
C ARG A 354 -13.49 12.18 -9.32
N LEU A 355 -13.81 11.32 -8.35
CA LEU A 355 -13.49 9.90 -8.46
C LEU A 355 -14.12 9.32 -9.73
N VAL A 356 -13.30 8.59 -10.49
CA VAL A 356 -13.70 8.00 -11.77
C VAL A 356 -14.94 7.11 -11.61
N VAL A 357 -15.92 7.35 -12.46
CA VAL A 357 -17.04 6.43 -12.71
C VAL A 357 -16.73 5.74 -14.03
N PRO A 358 -16.38 4.43 -14.02
CA PRO A 358 -16.01 3.76 -15.25
C PRO A 358 -17.20 3.67 -16.22
N PRO A 359 -16.96 3.80 -17.54
CA PRO A 359 -17.97 3.52 -18.56
C PRO A 359 -18.51 2.10 -18.45
N ALA A 360 -19.79 1.92 -18.78
CA ALA A 360 -20.49 0.64 -18.62
C ALA A 360 -19.80 -0.51 -19.36
N GLU A 361 -19.33 -0.24 -20.58
CA GLU A 361 -18.63 -1.18 -21.46
C GLU A 361 -17.23 -1.57 -20.96
N LEU A 362 -16.69 -0.87 -19.95
CA LEU A 362 -15.39 -1.15 -19.35
C LEU A 362 -15.48 -1.73 -17.93
N LEU A 363 -16.69 -1.83 -17.35
CA LEU A 363 -16.87 -2.19 -15.93
C LEU A 363 -16.23 -3.54 -15.55
N ASP A 364 -16.31 -4.54 -16.43
CA ASP A 364 -15.74 -5.86 -16.18
C ASP A 364 -14.21 -5.89 -16.14
N HIS A 365 -13.56 -4.84 -16.66
CA HIS A 365 -12.11 -4.65 -16.66
C HIS A 365 -11.65 -3.61 -15.63
N CYS A 366 -12.56 -3.16 -14.76
CA CYS A 366 -12.30 -2.17 -13.72
C CYS A 366 -12.44 -2.80 -12.33
N HIS A 367 -11.56 -2.42 -11.40
CA HIS A 367 -11.64 -2.89 -10.01
C HIS A 367 -12.63 -2.04 -9.21
N VAL A 368 -13.91 -2.28 -9.47
CA VAL A 368 -15.06 -1.62 -8.81
C VAL A 368 -15.93 -2.63 -8.06
N LEU A 369 -16.82 -2.14 -7.20
CA LEU A 369 -17.52 -2.97 -6.21
C LEU A 369 -18.30 -4.13 -6.83
N SER A 370 -19.03 -3.88 -7.93
CA SER A 370 -19.82 -4.90 -8.64
C SER A 370 -18.93 -6.03 -9.16
N THR A 371 -17.88 -5.66 -9.92
CA THR A 371 -16.92 -6.59 -10.51
C THR A 371 -16.16 -7.37 -9.45
N VAL A 372 -15.66 -6.69 -8.42
CA VAL A 372 -14.89 -7.32 -7.33
C VAL A 372 -15.75 -8.28 -6.50
N LYS A 373 -17.01 -7.92 -6.19
CA LYS A 373 -17.94 -8.84 -5.51
C LYS A 373 -18.19 -10.10 -6.33
N ARG A 374 -18.41 -9.94 -7.64
CA ARG A 374 -18.63 -11.07 -8.57
C ARG A 374 -17.38 -11.96 -8.66
N LYS A 375 -16.21 -11.37 -8.93
CA LYS A 375 -14.94 -12.09 -9.05
C LYS A 375 -14.51 -12.79 -7.76
N ASN A 376 -14.71 -12.16 -6.60
CA ASN A 376 -14.47 -12.85 -5.33
C ASN A 376 -15.43 -14.02 -5.08
N ARG A 377 -16.69 -13.93 -5.55
CA ARG A 377 -17.63 -15.05 -5.50
C ARG A 377 -17.16 -16.19 -6.41
N GLU A 378 -16.76 -15.89 -7.64
CA GLU A 378 -16.17 -16.87 -8.57
C GLU A 378 -14.95 -17.57 -7.93
N LEU A 379 -14.02 -16.80 -7.36
CA LEU A 379 -12.84 -17.34 -6.69
C LEU A 379 -13.18 -18.20 -5.46
N LYS A 380 -14.20 -17.81 -4.68
CA LYS A 380 -14.72 -18.59 -3.55
C LYS A 380 -15.27 -19.94 -4.00
N GLU A 381 -16.11 -19.95 -5.03
CA GLU A 381 -16.71 -21.19 -5.52
C GLU A 381 -15.67 -22.11 -6.14
N LEU A 382 -14.66 -21.57 -6.83
CA LEU A 382 -13.49 -22.34 -7.28
C LEU A 382 -12.73 -22.97 -6.10
N ALA A 383 -12.44 -22.21 -5.05
CA ALA A 383 -11.78 -22.72 -3.85
C ALA A 383 -12.59 -23.85 -3.21
N LYS A 384 -13.91 -23.68 -3.05
CA LYS A 384 -14.79 -24.72 -2.52
C LYS A 384 -14.79 -25.98 -3.39
N ALA A 385 -14.85 -25.84 -4.71
CA ALA A 385 -14.85 -26.97 -5.63
C ALA A 385 -13.54 -27.75 -5.56
N GLU A 386 -12.39 -27.05 -5.51
CA GLU A 386 -11.07 -27.69 -5.35
C GLU A 386 -10.96 -28.42 -4.00
N ILE A 387 -11.45 -27.82 -2.91
CA ILE A 387 -11.52 -28.44 -1.58
C ILE A 387 -12.38 -29.71 -1.60
N ALA A 388 -13.60 -29.64 -2.15
CA ALA A 388 -14.52 -30.77 -2.21
C ALA A 388 -13.98 -31.92 -3.07
N ALA A 389 -13.33 -31.61 -4.19
CA ALA A 389 -12.68 -32.61 -5.04
C ALA A 389 -11.52 -33.32 -4.31
N ALA A 390 -10.74 -32.59 -3.51
CA ALA A 390 -9.69 -33.16 -2.68
C ALA A 390 -10.25 -34.07 -1.58
N GLU A 391 -11.37 -33.70 -0.95
CA GLU A 391 -12.07 -34.55 0.03
C GLU A 391 -12.57 -35.86 -0.58
N ALA A 392 -13.22 -35.77 -1.75
CA ALA A 392 -13.69 -36.94 -2.47
C ALA A 392 -12.52 -37.87 -2.85
N LYS A 393 -11.39 -37.31 -3.27
CA LYS A 393 -10.17 -38.07 -3.58
C LYS A 393 -9.63 -38.80 -2.35
N LEU A 394 -9.55 -38.13 -1.19
CA LEU A 394 -9.11 -38.75 0.07
C LEU A 394 -10.07 -39.86 0.52
N ALA A 395 -11.38 -39.64 0.43
CA ALA A 395 -12.39 -40.64 0.77
C ALA A 395 -12.30 -41.87 -0.14
N MET A 396 -12.08 -41.69 -1.45
CA MET A 396 -11.84 -42.80 -2.38
C MET A 396 -10.56 -43.57 -2.05
N GLN A 397 -9.46 -42.87 -1.72
CA GLN A 397 -8.21 -43.51 -1.32
C GLN A 397 -8.35 -44.30 -0.01
N ALA A 398 -9.10 -43.78 0.97
CA ALA A 398 -9.39 -44.50 2.21
C ALA A 398 -10.21 -45.76 1.96
N ARG A 399 -11.25 -45.69 1.11
CA ARG A 399 -12.05 -46.86 0.70
C ARG A 399 -11.23 -47.89 -0.08
N ALA A 400 -10.33 -47.43 -0.95
CA ALA A 400 -9.44 -48.31 -1.71
C ALA A 400 -8.40 -49.01 -0.81
N LYS A 401 -7.88 -48.32 0.21
CA LYS A 401 -7.03 -48.92 1.26
C LYS A 401 -7.81 -49.91 2.12
N GLY A 402 -9.05 -49.59 2.51
CA GLY A 402 -9.94 -50.51 3.22
C GLY A 402 -10.31 -51.77 2.41
N LYS A 403 -10.24 -51.71 1.07
CA LYS A 403 -10.44 -52.86 0.17
C LYS A 403 -9.15 -53.62 -0.18
N ARG A 404 -7.95 -53.08 0.11
CA ARG A 404 -6.64 -53.69 -0.19
C ARG A 404 -5.82 -53.89 1.09
N GLY A 405 -6.16 -54.94 1.85
CA GLY A 405 -5.31 -55.56 2.90
C GLY A 405 -5.52 -55.00 4.33
N ILE A 406 -5.50 -55.77 5.43
CA ILE A 406 -4.72 -56.99 5.78
C ILE A 406 -3.64 -57.32 4.75
N ALA A 407 -2.71 -56.39 4.57
CA ALA A 407 -1.40 -56.64 4.00
C ALA A 407 -0.48 -55.48 4.43
N ARG A 408 0.45 -55.84 5.31
CA ARG A 408 1.59 -55.10 5.89
C ARG A 408 1.96 -53.70 5.35
N ARG A 409 2.13 -52.80 6.33
CA ARG A 409 3.21 -51.82 6.57
C ARG A 409 3.91 -51.15 5.36
N ALA A 410 3.85 -49.82 5.33
CA ALA A 410 5.01 -48.92 5.50
C ALA A 410 4.54 -47.47 5.29
N ALA A 411 4.44 -46.70 6.37
CA ALA A 411 4.31 -45.25 6.27
C ALA A 411 5.72 -44.67 6.16
N ALA A 412 6.15 -44.35 4.93
CA ALA A 412 7.30 -43.49 4.72
C ALA A 412 6.86 -42.06 5.03
N SER A 413 7.30 -41.54 6.17
CA SER A 413 7.33 -40.12 6.49
C SER A 413 8.47 -39.49 5.68
N ALA A 414 8.16 -38.96 4.50
CA ALA A 414 9.12 -38.22 3.70
C ALA A 414 8.63 -36.78 3.57
N ASP A 415 9.34 -35.88 4.27
CA ASP A 415 9.81 -34.57 3.78
C ASP A 415 10.01 -33.53 4.91
N SER A 416 9.53 -33.79 6.13
CA SER A 416 9.99 -33.07 7.34
C SER A 416 11.32 -33.65 7.88
N SER A 417 11.59 -34.93 7.64
CA SER A 417 12.80 -35.61 8.15
C SER A 417 14.09 -35.19 7.46
N VAL A 418 14.07 -34.82 6.18
CA VAL A 418 15.31 -34.50 5.45
C VAL A 418 15.90 -33.17 5.92
N LEU A 419 15.07 -32.15 6.17
CA LEU A 419 15.55 -30.84 6.63
C LEU A 419 16.05 -30.92 8.08
N GLU A 420 15.35 -31.64 8.96
CA GLU A 420 15.79 -31.86 10.34
C GLU A 420 17.07 -32.70 10.41
N VAL A 421 17.18 -33.76 9.60
CA VAL A 421 18.40 -34.58 9.50
C VAL A 421 19.56 -33.76 8.93
N ILE A 422 19.31 -32.90 7.94
CA ILE A 422 20.34 -31.99 7.39
C ILE A 422 20.76 -30.97 8.45
N LEU A 423 19.82 -30.30 9.13
CA LEU A 423 20.11 -29.31 10.17
C LEU A 423 20.82 -29.93 11.38
N ALA A 424 20.44 -31.14 11.78
CA ALA A 424 21.13 -31.91 12.83
C ALA A 424 22.56 -32.29 12.41
N ALA A 425 22.75 -32.82 11.20
CA ALA A 425 24.06 -33.17 10.66
C ALA A 425 24.99 -31.94 10.52
N LEU A 426 24.44 -30.76 10.24
CA LEU A 426 25.22 -29.51 10.14
C LEU A 426 25.62 -28.98 11.52
N ARG A 427 24.76 -29.12 12.54
CA ARG A 427 25.10 -28.81 13.94
C ARG A 427 26.21 -29.71 14.46
N GLU A 428 26.17 -31.00 14.15
CA GLU A 428 27.24 -31.97 14.50
C GLU A 428 28.59 -31.63 13.84
N LYS A 429 28.58 -30.90 12.72
CA LYS A 429 29.79 -30.45 12.01
C LYS A 429 30.30 -29.08 12.44
N GLY A 430 29.71 -28.48 13.48
CA GLY A 430 30.14 -27.17 14.01
C GLY A 430 29.85 -26.00 13.10
N VAL A 431 28.84 -26.11 12.22
CA VAL A 431 28.38 -25.04 11.33
C VAL A 431 27.48 -24.11 12.14
N GLU A 432 27.85 -22.82 12.24
CA GLU A 432 27.08 -21.82 12.96
C GLU A 432 25.82 -21.45 12.15
N LEU A 433 24.65 -21.38 12.80
CA LEU A 433 23.38 -21.14 12.11
C LEU A 433 22.96 -19.67 12.30
N CYS A 434 23.14 -18.84 11.26
CA CYS A 434 22.72 -17.44 11.27
C CYS A 434 21.42 -17.27 10.48
N PHE A 435 20.36 -16.83 11.15
CA PHE A 435 19.05 -16.66 10.54
C PHE A 435 18.77 -15.19 10.25
N SER A 436 18.60 -14.84 8.96
CA SER A 436 18.14 -13.51 8.60
C SER A 436 16.63 -13.42 8.84
N MET A 437 16.21 -12.76 9.91
CA MET A 437 14.86 -12.23 9.96
C MET A 437 14.68 -11.28 8.78
N GLY A 438 13.64 -11.50 7.97
CA GLY A 438 13.33 -10.66 6.83
C GLY A 438 12.91 -9.26 7.27
N ALA A 439 13.87 -8.43 7.69
CA ALA A 439 13.69 -7.03 7.99
C ALA A 439 14.09 -6.22 6.76
N GLY A 440 13.10 -5.69 6.07
CA GLY A 440 13.31 -4.49 5.27
C GLY A 440 13.62 -3.32 6.21
N ASN A 441 14.90 -3.13 6.53
CA ASN A 441 15.59 -1.84 6.69
C ASN A 441 16.96 -2.14 7.32
N GLY A 442 18.02 -1.68 6.65
CA GLY A 442 19.35 -1.67 7.22
C GLY A 442 19.38 -0.78 8.46
N ASP A 443 19.77 -1.37 9.58
CA ASP A 443 20.92 -0.91 10.35
C ASP A 443 21.40 -2.09 11.19
N GLY A 444 22.71 -2.34 11.13
CA GLY A 444 23.36 -3.40 11.88
C GLY A 444 23.35 -3.08 13.36
N THR A 445 22.45 -3.72 14.10
CA THR A 445 22.56 -3.90 15.54
C THR A 445 21.90 -5.22 15.88
N THR A 446 22.71 -6.16 16.35
CA THR A 446 22.29 -7.38 17.04
C THR A 446 21.49 -6.99 18.28
N ALA A 447 20.16 -7.16 18.23
CA ALA A 447 19.32 -7.09 19.41
C ALA A 447 19.16 -8.50 19.98
N ASP A 448 19.50 -8.62 21.26
CA ASP A 448 19.52 -9.82 22.07
C ASP A 448 18.09 -10.34 22.33
N ILE A 449 17.87 -11.64 22.16
CA ILE A 449 16.55 -12.29 22.27
C ILE A 449 16.38 -12.80 23.70
N SER A 450 16.33 -11.86 24.65
CA SER A 450 15.94 -12.14 26.04
C SER A 450 14.72 -11.33 26.51
N ASP A 451 14.20 -10.39 25.71
CA ASP A 451 13.11 -9.48 26.12
C ASP A 451 11.71 -9.81 25.51
N LEU A 452 11.51 -11.02 24.97
CA LEU A 452 10.21 -11.43 24.40
C LEU A 452 9.49 -12.56 25.17
N MET A 453 9.90 -12.82 26.41
CA MET A 453 9.19 -13.68 27.37
C MET A 453 8.79 -12.88 28.60
N GLY A 454 7.85 -11.95 28.41
CA GLY A 454 7.05 -11.31 29.45
C GLY A 454 5.59 -11.36 29.07
#